data_AF-A0A7D5TR46-F1
#
_entry.id   AF-A0A7D5TR46-F1
#
_cell.length_a   1.000
_cell.length_b   1.000
_cell.length_c   1.000
_cell.angle_alpha   90.00
_cell.angle_beta   90.00
_cell.angle_gamma   90.00
#
_symmetry.space_group_name_H-M   'P 1'
#
loop_
_entity.id
_entity.type
_entity.pdbx_description
1 polymer ?
#
loop_
_entity_poly.entity_id
_entity_poly.type
_entity_poly.pdbx_seq_one_letter_code
_entity_poly.pdbx_strand_id
1 'polypeptide(L)'
;MTDDTDDGETRVSLSVSTPGNSGAMEKATETTQLDERRIATDVGRGIVPPYNPETLASFQELNETHQACLRKKARYECGYGFDIVPHPSADEPDPDGGSYETVSDFWHSSDSQWSIGPENTTVATPTEVLELARLDYHGIGWASLEILVEGDGTPVGLAHVPSATTRVRKTTTEVETEDGETREEIESGHGYVQIRQGRRRYFGEAGDRYGDDPTFVDKETGDIASSAEDLPNGPANELIFVPNPSPISLYYGIPDWVAAMRTMAADEAAQEMNHDIFDNLGIPHYAIKVYGGTLTEDSKEELRQLQENLKGERYRTAILEVEGFEFESDNPLAEGDPSDVEIEFEPLGATDQNDMEFQQFRERNEHEIAKVHEVPPILINVTSTSNRSNSEAQVQEFAEDVIAPEQAKFEARLYRILHQTALGVDDWTIDFELRGADRPAEEARTARSKIQAVRGAIPVDRALEMIGEDPLPEDHDVDGDTLVANVGAEFDGDTEMQASRPEDAPPKENKVGTRPGVTVQADDPLSPDEVRVDMAQFDSSNLVAGLYDRETRDLYIRFHGDPVDRIYVYLDVPEETWQGLKEAGSHGSYHHENIKWDYVYEELTDTTGWPQIGASAPTPTDD
;
A
#
# COMPACT_ATOMS: atom_id res chain seq x y z
N MET A 1 29.71 15.66 80.46
CA MET A 1 28.37 15.07 80.27
C MET A 1 27.49 16.24 79.86
N THR A 2 27.10 16.42 78.62
CA THR A 2 26.94 15.49 77.49
C THR A 2 27.28 16.20 76.18
N ASP A 3 27.91 15.43 75.29
CA ASP A 3 28.07 15.65 73.85
C ASP A 3 26.71 15.49 73.16
N ASP A 4 26.46 16.26 72.10
CA ASP A 4 26.15 15.70 70.77
C ASP A 4 25.99 16.82 69.73
N THR A 5 26.96 16.86 68.81
CA THR A 5 26.95 17.43 67.46
C THR A 5 26.05 16.63 66.52
N ASP A 6 25.36 17.27 65.57
CA ASP A 6 25.80 17.34 64.15
C ASP A 6 24.76 18.03 63.25
N ASP A 7 25.27 18.59 62.16
CA ASP A 7 24.73 19.56 61.24
C ASP A 7 23.66 19.03 60.24
N GLY A 8 22.75 19.94 59.88
CA GLY A 8 22.55 20.31 58.47
C GLY A 8 21.69 19.45 57.55
N GLU A 9 20.39 19.74 57.47
CA GLU A 9 19.69 19.77 56.17
C GLU A 9 18.77 21.00 56.07
N THR A 10 19.17 21.91 55.20
CA THR A 10 18.48 23.14 54.84
C THR A 10 17.24 22.82 54.01
N ARG A 11 16.05 22.80 54.62
CA ARG A 11 14.77 22.84 53.87
C ARG A 11 14.37 24.29 53.64
N VAL A 12 14.75 24.82 52.49
CA VAL A 12 14.23 26.09 51.95
C VAL A 12 12.78 25.85 51.51
N SER A 13 11.82 26.32 52.31
CA SER A 13 10.42 26.45 51.87
C SER A 13 10.31 27.64 50.94
N LEU A 14 10.48 27.40 49.64
CA LEU A 14 10.26 28.42 48.62
C LEU A 14 8.74 28.60 48.44
N SER A 15 8.21 29.69 49.00
CA SER A 15 6.87 30.17 48.68
C SER A 15 6.96 30.91 47.35
N VAL A 16 6.55 30.24 46.27
CA VAL A 16 6.24 30.94 45.02
C VAL A 16 4.80 31.41 45.15
N SER A 17 4.66 32.68 45.52
CA SER A 17 3.44 33.46 45.25
C SER A 17 3.19 33.43 43.75
N THR A 18 2.22 32.64 43.31
CA THR A 18 1.64 32.69 41.97
C THR A 18 0.92 34.03 41.86
N PRO A 19 1.40 34.99 41.05
CA PRO A 19 0.61 36.16 40.71
C PRO A 19 -0.62 35.65 39.95
N GLY A 20 -1.80 36.14 40.32
CA GLY A 20 -3.08 35.66 39.80
C GLY A 20 -3.09 35.55 38.28
N ASN A 21 -3.37 34.35 37.78
CA ASN A 21 -3.76 34.09 36.40
C ASN A 21 -5.11 33.35 36.40
N SER A 22 -6.11 33.92 37.09
CA SER A 22 -7.52 33.54 36.94
C SER A 22 -8.22 34.41 35.87
N GLY A 23 -7.46 34.82 34.87
CA GLY A 23 -7.89 35.52 33.66
C GLY A 23 -6.77 35.35 32.65
N ALA A 24 -7.11 34.94 31.43
CA ALA A 24 -6.22 34.59 30.31
C ALA A 24 -5.58 33.18 30.35
N MET A 25 -6.41 32.18 30.06
CA MET A 25 -6.06 31.15 29.07
C MET A 25 -7.14 31.13 27.99
N GLU A 26 -7.36 32.29 27.35
CA GLU A 26 -8.13 32.38 26.11
C GLU A 26 -7.14 32.81 25.01
N LYS A 27 -6.24 31.87 24.68
CA LYS A 27 -5.35 31.88 23.51
C LYS A 27 -4.71 30.48 23.42
N ALA A 28 -4.80 29.73 22.32
CA ALA A 28 -5.14 30.07 20.95
C ALA A 28 -6.21 29.12 20.39
N THR A 29 -7.38 29.65 20.06
CA THR A 29 -8.39 28.96 19.22
C THR A 29 -7.96 28.98 17.74
N GLU A 30 -7.08 29.92 17.37
CA GLU A 30 -6.70 30.20 15.98
C GLU A 30 -5.16 30.17 15.79
N THR A 31 -4.75 29.67 14.62
CA THR A 31 -3.35 29.70 14.18
C THR A 31 -2.88 31.14 13.96
N THR A 32 -1.65 31.48 14.38
CA THR A 32 -1.06 32.80 14.14
C THR A 32 -0.22 32.86 12.86
N GLN A 33 -0.32 31.84 12.00
CA GLN A 33 0.38 31.81 10.73
C GLN A 33 -0.19 32.88 9.79
N LEU A 34 0.69 33.54 9.04
CA LEU A 34 0.25 34.50 8.04
C LEU A 34 -0.26 33.77 6.81
N ASP A 35 -1.35 34.28 6.25
CA ASP A 35 -1.88 33.81 4.96
C ASP A 35 -1.04 34.32 3.78
N GLU A 36 -1.05 33.56 2.67
CA GLU A 36 -0.47 33.90 1.39
C GLU A 36 -1.16 35.13 0.77
N ARG A 37 -0.40 36.23 0.71
CA ARG A 37 -0.87 37.56 0.26
C ARG A 37 -1.19 37.68 -1.24
N ARG A 38 -1.04 36.64 -2.07
CA ARG A 38 -1.13 36.77 -3.54
C ARG A 38 -1.57 35.49 -4.26
N ILE A 39 -2.83 35.08 -4.10
CA ILE A 39 -3.48 34.24 -5.10
C ILE A 39 -4.95 34.67 -5.24
N ALA A 40 -5.18 35.86 -5.81
CA ALA A 40 -6.52 36.26 -6.23
C ALA A 40 -6.57 36.22 -7.77
N THR A 41 -6.94 35.07 -8.31
CA THR A 41 -7.69 35.02 -9.57
C THR A 41 -9.09 35.57 -9.31
N ASP A 42 -9.70 36.21 -10.31
CA ASP A 42 -11.03 36.84 -10.28
C ASP A 42 -11.98 36.27 -9.22
N VAL A 43 -12.64 37.16 -8.47
CA VAL A 43 -13.67 36.82 -7.47
C VAL A 43 -14.57 35.69 -7.99
N GLY A 44 -14.61 34.59 -7.24
CA GLY A 44 -15.41 33.41 -7.58
C GLY A 44 -14.77 32.38 -8.53
N ARG A 45 -13.48 32.48 -8.91
CA ARG A 45 -12.76 31.42 -9.64
C ARG A 45 -11.92 30.47 -8.76
N GLY A 46 -11.78 30.78 -7.48
CA GLY A 46 -10.93 30.05 -6.55
C GLY A 46 -9.43 30.31 -6.76
N ILE A 47 -8.63 29.81 -5.83
CA ILE A 47 -7.17 29.90 -5.79
C ILE A 47 -6.58 29.02 -6.91
N VAL A 48 -5.62 29.55 -7.66
CA VAL A 48 -4.88 28.77 -8.67
C VAL A 48 -3.98 27.75 -7.96
N PRO A 49 -4.13 26.44 -8.23
CA PRO A 49 -3.24 25.43 -7.67
C PRO A 49 -1.80 25.57 -8.18
N PRO A 50 -0.79 25.11 -7.42
CA PRO A 50 0.62 25.25 -7.81
C PRO A 50 0.96 24.51 -9.12
N TYR A 51 0.30 23.39 -9.39
CA TYR A 51 0.39 22.62 -10.63
C TYR A 51 -0.98 22.57 -11.31
N ASN A 52 -1.01 22.49 -12.65
CA ASN A 52 -2.28 22.35 -13.36
C ASN A 52 -2.91 20.97 -13.04
N PRO A 53 -4.09 20.91 -12.39
CA PRO A 53 -4.68 19.65 -11.98
C PRO A 53 -5.07 18.74 -13.15
N GLU A 54 -5.47 19.32 -14.29
CA GLU A 54 -5.81 18.54 -15.49
C GLU A 54 -4.56 17.86 -16.08
N THR A 55 -3.41 18.54 -16.00
CA THR A 55 -2.13 17.96 -16.41
C THR A 55 -1.73 16.82 -15.47
N LEU A 56 -1.86 17.00 -14.14
CA LEU A 56 -1.59 15.93 -13.19
C LEU A 56 -2.50 14.71 -13.44
N ALA A 57 -3.79 14.95 -13.69
CA ALA A 57 -4.73 13.88 -14.01
C ALA A 57 -4.36 13.13 -15.30
N SER A 58 -3.86 13.82 -16.34
CA SER A 58 -3.47 13.15 -17.60
C SER A 58 -2.35 12.13 -17.44
N PHE A 59 -1.45 12.28 -16.46
CA PHE A 59 -0.38 11.30 -16.22
C PHE A 59 -0.92 9.91 -15.88
N GLN A 60 -2.15 9.81 -15.33
CA GLN A 60 -2.82 8.54 -15.08
C GLN A 60 -3.15 7.76 -16.36
N GLU A 61 -3.25 8.43 -17.50
CA GLU A 61 -3.48 7.79 -18.81
C GLU A 61 -2.18 7.59 -19.59
N LEU A 62 -1.15 8.41 -19.33
CA LEU A 62 0.11 8.39 -20.08
C LEU A 62 1.11 7.34 -19.58
N ASN A 63 1.02 6.89 -18.33
CA ASN A 63 1.99 5.93 -17.78
C ASN A 63 1.30 4.79 -17.02
N GLU A 64 1.54 3.56 -17.48
CA GLU A 64 0.90 2.35 -16.95
C GLU A 64 1.34 2.02 -15.52
N THR A 65 2.64 2.18 -15.20
CA THR A 65 3.19 1.91 -13.87
C THR A 65 2.63 2.88 -12.84
N HIS A 66 2.58 4.17 -13.19
CA HIS A 66 2.01 5.20 -12.35
C HIS A 66 0.56 4.88 -12.00
N GLN A 67 -0.25 4.56 -13.02
CA GLN A 67 -1.66 4.25 -12.82
C GLN A 67 -1.89 2.97 -12.01
N ALA A 68 -1.05 1.96 -12.21
CA ALA A 68 -1.08 0.74 -11.40
C ALA A 68 -0.78 1.04 -9.93
N CYS A 69 0.22 1.87 -9.65
CA CYS A 69 0.58 2.28 -8.28
C CYS A 69 -0.57 3.03 -7.60
N LEU A 70 -1.14 4.03 -8.26
CA LEU A 70 -2.25 4.83 -7.72
C LEU A 70 -3.46 3.95 -7.36
N ARG A 71 -3.85 3.06 -8.28
CA ARG A 71 -4.96 2.12 -8.04
C ARG A 71 -4.67 1.15 -6.91
N LYS A 72 -3.42 0.69 -6.78
CA LYS A 72 -3.03 -0.19 -5.67
C LYS A 72 -3.15 0.52 -4.33
N LYS A 73 -2.63 1.74 -4.19
CA LYS A 73 -2.77 2.51 -2.95
C LYS A 73 -4.23 2.77 -2.61
N ALA A 74 -5.01 3.31 -3.55
CA ALA A 74 -6.43 3.60 -3.33
C ALA A 74 -7.25 2.36 -2.92
N ARG A 75 -7.00 1.22 -3.58
CA ARG A 75 -7.67 -0.05 -3.24
C ARG A 75 -7.24 -0.60 -1.89
N TYR A 76 -5.96 -0.53 -1.54
CA TYR A 76 -5.50 -0.99 -0.23
C TYR A 76 -5.99 -0.09 0.89
N GLU A 77 -6.15 1.21 0.66
CA GLU A 77 -6.66 2.14 1.66
C GLU A 77 -8.17 1.98 1.89
N CYS A 78 -8.99 1.85 0.84
CA CYS A 78 -10.46 1.84 1.01
C CYS A 78 -11.19 0.72 0.27
N GLY A 79 -10.57 0.13 -0.76
CA GLY A 79 -11.22 -0.78 -1.71
C GLY A 79 -11.60 -2.15 -1.15
N TYR A 80 -11.09 -2.54 0.02
CA TYR A 80 -11.50 -3.76 0.72
C TYR A 80 -12.73 -3.56 1.61
N GLY A 81 -13.13 -2.31 1.86
CA GLY A 81 -14.22 -1.98 2.76
C GLY A 81 -13.72 -1.51 4.12
N PHE A 82 -14.66 -1.36 5.04
CA PHE A 82 -14.42 -0.94 6.42
C PHE A 82 -15.52 -1.52 7.31
N ASP A 83 -15.21 -1.64 8.59
CA ASP A 83 -16.15 -2.02 9.64
C ASP A 83 -16.46 -0.81 10.52
N ILE A 84 -17.66 -0.78 11.11
CA ILE A 84 -18.03 0.21 12.12
C ILE A 84 -17.58 -0.34 13.48
N VAL A 85 -16.66 0.36 14.13
CA VAL A 85 -16.06 -0.05 15.40
C VAL A 85 -16.25 1.03 16.46
N PRO A 86 -16.24 0.68 17.76
CA PRO A 86 -16.24 1.68 18.81
C PRO A 86 -15.02 2.59 18.70
N HIS A 87 -15.22 3.89 18.84
CA HIS A 87 -14.12 4.84 18.87
C HIS A 87 -13.29 4.62 20.15
N PRO A 88 -11.94 4.75 20.13
CA PRO A 88 -11.10 4.51 21.31
C PRO A 88 -11.40 5.38 22.54
N SER A 89 -12.12 6.48 22.36
CA SER A 89 -12.57 7.36 23.45
C SER A 89 -14.02 7.13 23.90
N ALA A 90 -14.71 6.15 23.32
CA ALA A 90 -16.08 5.82 23.68
C ALA A 90 -16.13 5.18 25.07
N ASP A 91 -17.04 5.67 25.90
CA ASP A 91 -17.30 5.12 27.23
C ASP A 91 -18.52 4.18 27.15
N GLU A 92 -18.31 2.87 27.32
CA GLU A 92 -19.38 1.84 27.27
C GLU A 92 -20.23 1.90 25.98
N PRO A 93 -19.63 1.69 24.79
CA PRO A 93 -20.35 1.73 23.51
C PRO A 93 -21.47 0.69 23.46
N ASP A 94 -22.68 1.12 23.12
CA ASP A 94 -23.87 0.26 22.98
C ASP A 94 -24.14 -0.06 21.50
N PRO A 95 -23.84 -1.29 21.03
CA PRO A 95 -24.05 -1.68 19.63
C PRO A 95 -25.53 -1.80 19.25
N ASP A 96 -26.44 -1.89 20.23
CA ASP A 96 -27.89 -1.88 20.01
C ASP A 96 -28.48 -0.47 20.25
N GLY A 97 -27.62 0.51 20.49
CA GLY A 97 -27.99 1.90 20.79
C GLY A 97 -28.25 2.74 19.55
N GLY A 98 -28.99 3.85 19.72
CA GLY A 98 -29.33 4.77 18.63
C GLY A 98 -28.13 5.45 17.97
N SER A 99 -27.01 5.60 18.69
CA SER A 99 -25.75 6.13 18.13
C SER A 99 -25.17 5.18 17.08
N TYR A 100 -25.16 3.86 17.34
CA TYR A 100 -24.71 2.88 16.37
C TYR A 100 -25.66 2.81 15.17
N GLU A 101 -26.98 2.77 15.43
CA GLU A 101 -28.02 2.76 14.40
C GLU A 101 -27.87 3.95 13.44
N THR A 102 -27.62 5.16 13.96
CA THR A 102 -27.42 6.37 13.14
C THR A 102 -26.23 6.25 12.19
N VAL A 103 -25.08 5.76 12.68
CA VAL A 103 -23.87 5.59 11.87
C VAL A 103 -24.03 4.44 10.88
N SER A 104 -24.62 3.33 11.32
CA SER A 104 -24.90 2.15 10.49
C SER A 104 -25.88 2.49 9.36
N ASP A 105 -26.94 3.24 9.66
CA ASP A 105 -27.89 3.70 8.67
C ASP A 105 -27.23 4.61 7.64
N PHE A 106 -26.37 5.55 8.05
CA PHE A 106 -25.63 6.39 7.10
C PHE A 106 -24.79 5.56 6.12
N TRP A 107 -24.04 4.55 6.58
CA TRP A 107 -23.14 3.78 5.73
C TRP A 107 -23.78 2.63 4.96
N HIS A 108 -24.79 1.97 5.53
CA HIS A 108 -25.29 0.68 5.07
C HIS A 108 -26.80 0.64 4.77
N SER A 109 -27.56 1.69 5.08
CA SER A 109 -28.99 1.73 4.73
C SER A 109 -29.22 1.75 3.22
N SER A 110 -30.39 1.27 2.80
CA SER A 110 -30.86 1.40 1.43
C SER A 110 -31.17 2.84 1.02
N ASP A 111 -31.37 3.72 2.00
CA ASP A 111 -31.65 5.14 1.76
C ASP A 111 -30.36 5.95 1.53
N SER A 112 -29.20 5.39 1.88
CA SER A 112 -27.89 6.02 1.67
C SER A 112 -27.58 6.24 0.19
N GLN A 113 -27.08 7.42 -0.14
CA GLN A 113 -26.84 7.88 -1.50
C GLN A 113 -25.34 7.95 -1.79
N TRP A 114 -24.91 7.19 -2.80
CA TRP A 114 -23.51 7.14 -3.23
C TRP A 114 -23.42 7.42 -4.72
N SER A 115 -22.63 8.43 -5.09
CA SER A 115 -22.47 8.82 -6.49
C SER A 115 -21.01 9.05 -6.87
N ILE A 116 -20.64 8.59 -8.06
CA ILE A 116 -19.32 8.86 -8.67
C ILE A 116 -19.40 9.94 -9.77
N GLY A 117 -20.51 10.65 -9.82
CA GLY A 117 -20.72 11.69 -10.82
C GLY A 117 -21.98 12.52 -10.58
N PRO A 118 -22.32 13.38 -11.56
CA PRO A 118 -23.50 14.25 -11.48
C PRO A 118 -24.81 13.45 -11.40
N GLU A 119 -25.89 14.13 -11.04
CA GLU A 119 -27.24 13.54 -10.97
C GLU A 119 -27.58 12.65 -12.19
N ASN A 120 -28.12 11.45 -11.92
CA ASN A 120 -28.43 10.40 -12.89
C ASN A 120 -27.22 9.67 -13.50
N THR A 121 -26.04 9.71 -12.86
CA THR A 121 -24.98 8.73 -13.13
C THR A 121 -25.25 7.38 -12.47
N THR A 122 -24.41 6.39 -12.78
CA THR A 122 -24.46 5.06 -12.16
C THR A 122 -24.43 5.17 -10.64
N VAL A 123 -25.31 4.41 -9.99
CA VAL A 123 -25.28 4.21 -8.53
C VAL A 123 -23.93 3.60 -8.16
N ALA A 124 -23.33 4.10 -7.08
CA ALA A 124 -22.07 3.61 -6.57
C ALA A 124 -22.26 2.97 -5.19
N THR A 125 -21.16 2.44 -4.66
CA THR A 125 -21.02 1.99 -3.28
C THR A 125 -20.18 2.99 -2.49
N PRO A 126 -20.25 3.00 -1.14
CA PRO A 126 -19.35 3.80 -0.32
C PRO A 126 -17.88 3.54 -0.68
N THR A 127 -17.51 2.27 -0.85
CA THR A 127 -16.17 1.84 -1.23
C THR A 127 -15.70 2.45 -2.56
N GLU A 128 -16.53 2.42 -3.61
CA GLU A 128 -16.17 3.00 -4.91
C GLU A 128 -15.98 4.53 -4.84
N VAL A 129 -16.84 5.22 -4.07
CA VAL A 129 -16.75 6.67 -3.87
C VAL A 129 -15.45 7.04 -3.13
N LEU A 130 -15.13 6.32 -2.05
CA LEU A 130 -13.91 6.53 -1.28
C LEU A 130 -12.65 6.15 -2.07
N GLU A 131 -12.65 5.02 -2.80
CA GLU A 131 -11.52 4.60 -3.64
C GLU A 131 -11.22 5.63 -4.73
N LEU A 132 -12.24 6.18 -5.41
CA LEU A 132 -12.03 7.25 -6.40
C LEU A 132 -11.49 8.54 -5.78
N ALA A 133 -11.98 8.90 -4.59
CA ALA A 133 -11.47 10.06 -3.88
C ALA A 133 -10.00 9.90 -3.47
N ARG A 134 -9.60 8.69 -3.03
CA ARG A 134 -8.18 8.37 -2.72
C ARG A 134 -7.32 8.27 -3.98
N LEU A 135 -7.87 7.83 -5.10
CA LEU A 135 -7.19 7.89 -6.40
C LEU A 135 -6.84 9.33 -6.77
N ASP A 136 -7.78 10.27 -6.60
CA ASP A 136 -7.55 11.70 -6.81
C ASP A 136 -6.56 12.29 -5.79
N TYR A 137 -6.60 11.85 -4.53
CA TYR A 137 -5.63 12.25 -3.51
C TYR A 137 -4.19 11.94 -3.91
N HIS A 138 -3.92 10.69 -4.32
CA HIS A 138 -2.57 10.27 -4.73
C HIS A 138 -2.19 10.77 -6.12
N GLY A 139 -3.16 10.88 -7.03
CA GLY A 139 -2.92 11.29 -8.42
C GLY A 139 -2.76 12.80 -8.58
N ILE A 140 -3.66 13.60 -8.00
CA ILE A 140 -3.73 15.05 -8.19
C ILE A 140 -3.14 15.81 -6.99
N GLY A 141 -3.18 15.20 -5.80
CA GLY A 141 -2.69 15.79 -4.55
C GLY A 141 -3.81 16.16 -3.58
N TRP A 142 -5.09 15.97 -3.92
CA TRP A 142 -6.20 16.17 -2.99
C TRP A 142 -7.43 15.34 -3.35
N ALA A 143 -8.23 14.99 -2.35
CA ALA A 143 -9.55 14.39 -2.53
C ALA A 143 -10.66 15.44 -2.37
N SER A 144 -11.76 15.26 -3.09
CA SER A 144 -12.98 16.06 -2.97
C SER A 144 -14.20 15.14 -2.88
N LEU A 145 -14.88 15.17 -1.74
CA LEU A 145 -16.10 14.39 -1.48
C LEU A 145 -17.23 15.34 -1.08
N GLU A 146 -18.30 15.39 -1.85
CA GLU A 146 -19.50 16.16 -1.54
C GLU A 146 -20.37 15.38 -0.53
N ILE A 147 -20.77 16.04 0.55
CA ILE A 147 -21.74 15.49 1.51
C ILE A 147 -23.14 15.73 0.95
N LEU A 148 -23.84 14.65 0.65
CA LEU A 148 -25.24 14.70 0.23
C LEU A 148 -26.12 14.83 1.47
N VAL A 149 -27.03 15.80 1.44
CA VAL A 149 -27.87 16.15 2.58
C VAL A 149 -29.34 16.26 2.19
N GLU A 150 -30.22 15.97 3.13
CA GLU A 150 -31.65 16.25 3.01
C GLU A 150 -31.96 17.75 3.18
N GLY A 151 -33.23 18.11 2.99
CA GLY A 151 -33.70 19.50 3.08
C GLY A 151 -33.54 20.13 4.47
N ASP A 152 -33.42 19.31 5.51
CA ASP A 152 -33.15 19.73 6.89
C ASP A 152 -31.65 19.76 7.24
N GLY A 153 -30.78 19.32 6.32
CA GLY A 153 -29.34 19.27 6.50
C GLY A 153 -28.79 17.91 6.93
N THR A 154 -29.63 16.90 7.18
CA THR A 154 -29.20 15.57 7.60
C THR A 154 -28.37 14.88 6.50
N PRO A 155 -27.15 14.37 6.80
CA PRO A 155 -26.34 13.65 5.82
C PRO A 155 -26.98 12.33 5.40
N VAL A 156 -27.03 12.07 4.09
CA VAL A 156 -27.56 10.84 3.51
C VAL A 156 -26.55 10.09 2.64
N GLY A 157 -25.34 10.60 2.49
CA GLY A 157 -24.24 9.87 1.85
C GLY A 157 -23.23 10.80 1.20
N LEU A 158 -22.37 10.27 0.33
CA LEU A 158 -21.27 11.00 -0.29
C LEU A 158 -21.27 10.88 -1.81
N ALA A 159 -20.83 11.95 -2.47
CA ALA A 159 -20.54 11.94 -3.89
C ALA A 159 -19.07 12.29 -4.18
N HIS A 160 -18.43 11.54 -5.07
CA HIS A 160 -17.10 11.90 -5.58
C HIS A 160 -17.23 13.11 -6.51
N VAL A 161 -16.42 14.13 -6.23
CA VAL A 161 -16.25 15.29 -7.10
C VAL A 161 -14.85 15.22 -7.70
N PRO A 162 -14.68 15.19 -9.04
CA PRO A 162 -13.36 15.11 -9.64
C PRO A 162 -12.46 16.26 -9.18
N SER A 163 -11.39 15.92 -8.45
CA SER A 163 -10.51 16.90 -7.81
C SER A 163 -9.85 17.85 -8.80
N ALA A 164 -9.63 17.42 -10.04
CA ALA A 164 -9.09 18.26 -11.12
C ALA A 164 -9.97 19.50 -11.40
N THR A 165 -11.27 19.41 -11.10
CA THR A 165 -12.26 20.47 -11.34
C THR A 165 -12.52 21.36 -10.12
N THR A 166 -12.06 20.96 -8.93
CA THR A 166 -12.31 21.67 -7.65
C THR A 166 -11.26 22.72 -7.38
N ARG A 167 -11.67 23.88 -6.87
CA ARG A 167 -10.78 24.95 -6.41
C ARG A 167 -11.19 25.46 -5.02
N VAL A 168 -10.19 25.74 -4.18
CA VAL A 168 -10.35 26.40 -2.87
C VAL A 168 -10.76 27.85 -3.08
N ARG A 169 -11.73 28.35 -2.32
CA ARG A 169 -12.18 29.74 -2.39
C ARG A 169 -11.48 30.58 -1.31
N LYS A 170 -11.27 31.86 -1.60
CA LYS A 170 -11.04 32.88 -0.57
C LYS A 170 -12.28 33.76 -0.46
N THR A 171 -12.62 34.15 0.75
CA THR A 171 -13.72 35.09 1.00
C THR A 171 -13.11 36.47 1.21
N THR A 172 -13.75 37.48 0.63
CA THR A 172 -13.39 38.88 0.90
C THR A 172 -14.30 39.39 2.00
N THR A 173 -13.72 39.76 3.13
CA THR A 173 -14.41 40.38 4.26
C THR A 173 -14.09 41.88 4.26
N GLU A 174 -15.07 42.72 4.57
CA GLU A 174 -14.82 44.14 4.79
C GLU A 174 -14.48 44.37 6.26
N VAL A 175 -13.24 44.79 6.54
CA VAL A 175 -12.77 45.08 7.89
C VAL A 175 -12.63 46.59 8.08
N GLU A 176 -13.22 47.14 9.13
CA GLU A 176 -13.02 48.53 9.52
C GLU A 176 -11.64 48.69 10.17
N THR A 177 -10.79 49.52 9.57
CA THR A 177 -9.48 49.88 10.13
C THR A 177 -9.64 50.79 11.35
N GLU A 178 -8.61 50.89 12.20
CA GLU A 178 -8.59 51.79 13.37
C GLU A 178 -8.89 53.27 13.03
N ASP A 179 -8.67 53.66 11.78
CA ASP A 179 -8.94 55.01 11.24
C ASP A 179 -10.38 55.18 10.73
N GLY A 180 -11.24 54.15 10.82
CA GLY A 180 -12.63 54.17 10.36
C GLY A 180 -12.80 54.01 8.84
N GLU A 181 -11.75 53.58 8.13
CA GLU A 181 -11.85 53.23 6.71
C GLU A 181 -12.15 51.73 6.55
N THR A 182 -13.17 51.41 5.74
CA THR A 182 -13.48 50.03 5.34
C THR A 182 -12.44 49.54 4.35
N ARG A 183 -11.76 48.44 4.68
CA ARG A 183 -10.80 47.78 3.82
C ARG A 183 -11.26 46.36 3.53
N GLU A 184 -11.28 46.00 2.26
CA GLU A 184 -11.40 44.60 1.85
C GLU A 184 -10.16 43.82 2.31
N GLU A 185 -10.37 42.87 3.21
CA GLU A 185 -9.41 41.87 3.63
C GLU A 185 -9.81 40.54 3.01
N ILE A 186 -8.86 39.89 2.35
CA ILE A 186 -9.07 38.56 1.77
C ILE A 186 -8.65 37.57 2.83
N GLU A 187 -9.62 36.84 3.38
CA GLU A 187 -9.42 35.81 4.39
C GLU A 187 -9.57 34.42 3.75
N SER A 188 -9.09 33.39 4.44
CA SER A 188 -9.38 32.00 4.08
C SER A 188 -10.88 31.84 3.91
N GLY A 189 -11.33 31.42 2.73
CA GLY A 189 -12.75 31.40 2.42
C GLY A 189 -13.40 30.11 2.89
N HIS A 190 -14.59 30.23 3.47
CA HIS A 190 -15.50 29.11 3.72
C HIS A 190 -15.88 28.48 2.37
N GLY A 191 -15.37 27.29 2.07
CA GLY A 191 -15.84 26.46 0.96
C GLY A 191 -15.07 26.51 -0.38
N TYR A 192 -15.70 25.94 -1.41
CA TYR A 192 -15.05 25.53 -2.66
C TYR A 192 -15.86 25.88 -3.90
N VAL A 193 -15.22 25.80 -5.07
CA VAL A 193 -15.88 25.96 -6.38
C VAL A 193 -15.43 24.88 -7.35
N GLN A 194 -16.37 24.22 -7.99
CA GLN A 194 -16.10 23.37 -9.16
C GLN A 194 -16.16 24.23 -10.43
N ILE A 195 -15.17 24.06 -11.30
CA ILE A 195 -15.14 24.65 -12.64
C ILE A 195 -15.13 23.53 -13.67
N ARG A 196 -16.17 23.47 -14.51
CA ARG A 196 -16.28 22.49 -15.58
C ARG A 196 -16.86 23.12 -16.84
N GLN A 197 -16.09 23.11 -17.93
CA GLN A 197 -16.51 23.68 -19.23
C GLN A 197 -17.03 25.13 -19.12
N GLY A 198 -16.40 25.95 -18.28
CA GLY A 198 -16.80 27.34 -18.05
C GLY A 198 -18.01 27.54 -17.13
N ARG A 199 -18.67 26.45 -16.68
CA ARG A 199 -19.72 26.50 -15.67
C ARG A 199 -19.11 26.40 -14.27
N ARG A 200 -19.81 26.98 -13.29
CA ARG A 200 -19.39 26.99 -11.89
C ARG A 200 -20.49 26.42 -10.99
N ARG A 201 -20.05 25.73 -9.94
CA ARG A 201 -20.90 25.27 -8.84
C ARG A 201 -20.14 25.48 -7.53
N TYR A 202 -20.81 25.98 -6.51
CA TYR A 202 -20.19 26.28 -5.22
C TYR A 202 -20.54 25.21 -4.20
N PHE A 203 -19.66 25.02 -3.23
CA PHE A 203 -19.80 24.10 -2.10
C PHE A 203 -19.43 24.81 -0.81
N GLY A 204 -20.07 24.44 0.30
CA GLY A 204 -19.63 24.80 1.64
C GLY A 204 -18.39 24.02 2.07
N GLU A 205 -17.73 24.46 3.14
CA GLU A 205 -16.72 23.64 3.81
C GLU A 205 -17.40 22.64 4.73
N ALA A 206 -16.93 21.39 4.75
CA ALA A 206 -17.57 20.35 5.54
C ALA A 206 -17.44 20.61 7.05
N GLY A 207 -18.58 20.75 7.71
CA GLY A 207 -18.66 21.05 9.14
C GLY A 207 -19.27 22.43 9.40
N ASP A 208 -19.15 23.36 8.46
CA ASP A 208 -19.56 24.76 8.63
C ASP A 208 -21.06 24.91 8.88
N ARG A 209 -21.91 24.00 8.36
CA ARG A 209 -23.36 24.12 8.55
C ARG A 209 -23.87 23.63 9.91
N TYR A 210 -23.01 22.99 10.71
CA TYR A 210 -23.39 22.37 11.98
C TYR A 210 -22.82 23.17 13.16
N GLY A 211 -23.34 22.91 14.35
CA GLY A 211 -22.90 23.58 15.58
C GLY A 211 -23.62 24.91 15.86
N ASP A 212 -23.01 25.73 16.72
CA ASP A 212 -23.65 26.91 17.32
C ASP A 212 -23.68 28.15 16.40
N ASP A 213 -22.76 28.23 15.42
CA ASP A 213 -22.65 29.36 14.47
C ASP A 213 -22.53 28.83 13.03
N PRO A 214 -23.66 28.36 12.45
CA PRO A 214 -23.63 27.70 11.16
C PRO A 214 -23.42 28.69 10.03
N THR A 215 -22.58 28.32 9.07
CA THR A 215 -22.30 29.07 7.85
C THR A 215 -22.77 28.28 6.64
N PHE A 216 -23.57 28.93 5.79
CA PHE A 216 -24.10 28.37 4.55
C PHE A 216 -23.54 29.12 3.35
N VAL A 217 -23.36 28.40 2.24
CA VAL A 217 -22.87 28.95 0.97
C VAL A 217 -23.97 28.87 -0.09
N ASP A 218 -24.22 29.93 -0.85
CA ASP A 218 -25.15 29.89 -1.99
C ASP A 218 -24.59 29.01 -3.11
N LYS A 219 -25.40 28.08 -3.60
CA LYS A 219 -24.98 27.08 -4.60
C LYS A 219 -24.64 27.66 -5.99
N GLU A 220 -25.09 28.87 -6.33
CA GLU A 220 -24.86 29.51 -7.63
C GLU A 220 -23.98 30.75 -7.58
N THR A 221 -23.98 31.50 -6.49
CA THR A 221 -23.16 32.72 -6.36
C THR A 221 -21.92 32.51 -5.49
N GLY A 222 -21.98 31.58 -4.54
CA GLY A 222 -20.94 31.38 -3.54
C GLY A 222 -20.99 32.37 -2.37
N ASP A 223 -22.04 33.20 -2.28
CA ASP A 223 -22.24 34.12 -1.15
C ASP A 223 -22.43 33.34 0.17
N ILE A 224 -22.00 33.91 1.28
CA ILE A 224 -22.13 33.30 2.62
C ILE A 224 -23.30 33.91 3.40
N ALA A 225 -23.99 33.08 4.18
CA ALA A 225 -25.03 33.51 5.11
C ALA A 225 -25.06 32.61 6.36
N SER A 226 -25.55 33.12 7.48
CA SER A 226 -25.74 32.35 8.71
C SER A 226 -27.05 31.55 8.75
N SER A 227 -27.90 31.71 7.72
CA SER A 227 -29.14 30.94 7.57
C SER A 227 -29.31 30.51 6.11
N ALA A 228 -29.73 29.27 5.92
CA ALA A 228 -30.03 28.72 4.60
C ALA A 228 -31.15 29.49 3.87
N GLU A 229 -32.09 30.10 4.60
CA GLU A 229 -33.23 30.85 4.02
C GLU A 229 -32.81 32.19 3.41
N ASP A 230 -31.67 32.73 3.83
CA ASP A 230 -31.16 34.02 3.36
C ASP A 230 -30.45 33.90 1.98
N LEU A 231 -30.24 32.66 1.51
CA LEU A 231 -29.57 32.38 0.25
C LEU A 231 -30.57 32.34 -0.91
N PRO A 232 -30.44 33.21 -1.92
CA PRO A 232 -31.45 33.35 -2.98
C PRO A 232 -31.59 32.09 -3.85
N ASN A 233 -30.53 31.30 -4.02
CA ASN A 233 -30.57 30.07 -4.80
C ASN A 233 -30.63 28.82 -3.89
N GLY A 234 -30.66 29.01 -2.57
CA GLY A 234 -30.61 27.95 -1.57
C GLY A 234 -29.17 27.48 -1.26
N PRO A 235 -29.01 26.74 -0.15
CA PRO A 235 -27.71 26.30 0.33
C PRO A 235 -27.06 25.29 -0.62
N ALA A 236 -25.75 25.40 -0.76
CA ALA A 236 -24.89 24.40 -1.35
C ALA A 236 -24.68 23.22 -0.39
N ASN A 237 -24.40 22.06 -0.97
CA ASN A 237 -23.83 20.95 -0.23
C ASN A 237 -22.40 21.29 0.21
N GLU A 238 -21.94 20.64 1.26
CA GLU A 238 -20.59 20.81 1.77
C GLU A 238 -19.62 19.85 1.09
N LEU A 239 -18.34 20.21 1.05
CA LEU A 239 -17.29 19.41 0.46
C LEU A 239 -16.23 19.07 1.51
N ILE A 240 -16.00 17.78 1.70
CA ILE A 240 -14.81 17.27 2.40
C ILE A 240 -13.65 17.38 1.42
N PHE A 241 -12.75 18.32 1.69
CA PHE A 241 -11.53 18.52 0.93
C PHE A 241 -10.33 18.02 1.71
N VAL A 242 -9.57 17.09 1.13
CA VAL A 242 -8.44 16.44 1.80
C VAL A 242 -7.17 16.72 1.00
N PRO A 243 -6.36 17.71 1.37
CA PRO A 243 -5.07 17.94 0.72
C PRO A 243 -4.02 16.94 1.21
N ASN A 244 -3.18 16.44 0.30
CA ASN A 244 -1.93 15.77 0.65
C ASN A 244 -0.94 16.82 1.19
N PRO A 245 -0.67 16.87 2.51
CA PRO A 245 0.03 17.99 3.12
C PRO A 245 1.40 18.23 2.51
N SER A 246 1.67 19.47 2.10
CA SER A 246 2.97 19.85 1.52
C SER A 246 3.54 21.08 2.22
N PRO A 247 4.84 21.12 2.54
CA PRO A 247 5.46 22.29 3.18
C PRO A 247 5.55 23.52 2.26
N ILE A 248 5.26 23.37 0.97
CA ILE A 248 5.40 24.42 -0.05
C ILE A 248 4.07 24.95 -0.59
N SER A 249 2.92 24.39 -0.18
CA SER A 249 1.60 24.87 -0.55
C SER A 249 0.67 24.88 0.65
N LEU A 250 0.02 26.02 0.90
CA LEU A 250 -0.91 26.17 2.03
C LEU A 250 -2.29 25.55 1.76
N TYR A 251 -2.77 25.65 0.51
CA TYR A 251 -4.17 25.38 0.17
C TYR A 251 -4.41 24.07 -0.57
N TYR A 252 -3.41 23.61 -1.32
CA TYR A 252 -3.52 22.40 -2.12
C TYR A 252 -2.44 21.43 -1.70
N GLY A 253 -2.76 20.13 -1.79
CA GLY A 253 -1.73 19.13 -1.68
C GLY A 253 -0.93 18.97 -2.95
N ILE A 254 0.25 18.39 -2.81
CA ILE A 254 1.15 18.08 -3.93
C ILE A 254 1.42 16.58 -3.88
N PRO A 255 1.14 15.83 -4.95
CA PRO A 255 1.33 14.40 -4.93
C PRO A 255 2.82 14.04 -5.04
N ASP A 256 3.24 12.97 -4.38
CA ASP A 256 4.66 12.63 -4.21
C ASP A 256 5.36 12.33 -5.54
N TRP A 257 4.62 11.76 -6.50
CA TRP A 257 5.11 11.39 -7.83
C TRP A 257 5.49 12.57 -8.72
N VAL A 258 5.18 13.81 -8.33
CA VAL A 258 5.66 15.03 -9.03
C VAL A 258 7.19 14.99 -9.18
N ALA A 259 7.91 14.40 -8.22
CA ALA A 259 9.36 14.21 -8.31
C ALA A 259 9.80 13.30 -9.48
N ALA A 260 8.93 12.38 -9.93
CA ALA A 260 9.17 11.41 -11.00
C ALA A 260 8.61 11.80 -12.37
N MET A 261 8.01 13.00 -12.54
CA MET A 261 7.42 13.44 -13.82
C MET A 261 8.37 13.30 -15.01
N ARG A 262 9.65 13.62 -14.84
CA ARG A 262 10.66 13.50 -15.90
C ARG A 262 10.96 12.05 -16.26
N THR A 263 10.92 11.15 -15.29
CA THR A 263 11.10 9.72 -15.49
C THR A 263 9.93 9.14 -16.27
N MET A 264 8.69 9.51 -15.91
CA MET A 264 7.49 9.10 -16.64
C MET A 264 7.52 9.59 -18.10
N ALA A 265 7.84 10.86 -18.32
CA ALA A 265 7.95 11.43 -19.68
C ALA A 265 9.07 10.76 -20.49
N ALA A 266 10.16 10.33 -19.84
CA ALA A 266 11.24 9.62 -20.51
C ALA A 266 10.85 8.16 -20.87
N ASP A 267 10.06 7.49 -20.02
CA ASP A 267 9.50 6.18 -20.36
C ASP A 267 8.54 6.28 -21.54
N GLU A 268 7.64 7.27 -21.54
CA GLU A 268 6.71 7.54 -22.66
C GLU A 268 7.48 7.77 -23.97
N ALA A 269 8.53 8.59 -23.96
CA ALA A 269 9.36 8.82 -25.15
C ALA A 269 10.08 7.54 -25.64
N ALA A 270 10.46 6.65 -24.73
CA ALA A 270 11.05 5.36 -25.11
C ALA A 270 9.98 4.41 -25.71
N GLN A 271 8.75 4.45 -25.22
CA GLN A 271 7.63 3.72 -25.81
C GLN A 271 7.32 4.24 -27.22
N GLU A 272 7.27 5.56 -27.41
CA GLU A 272 7.03 6.20 -28.71
C GLU A 272 8.12 5.85 -29.72
N MET A 273 9.40 5.89 -29.31
CA MET A 273 10.51 5.48 -30.19
C MET A 273 10.41 4.00 -30.59
N ASN A 274 10.06 3.13 -29.65
CA ASN A 274 9.86 1.70 -29.94
C ASN A 274 8.66 1.48 -30.87
N HIS A 275 7.55 2.19 -30.64
CA HIS A 275 6.38 2.17 -31.51
C HIS A 275 6.75 2.60 -32.93
N ASP A 276 7.47 3.72 -33.06
CA ASP A 276 7.96 4.22 -34.33
C ASP A 276 8.83 3.19 -35.03
N ILE A 277 9.74 2.49 -34.33
CA ILE A 277 10.56 1.43 -34.94
C ILE A 277 9.69 0.29 -35.52
N PHE A 278 8.62 -0.12 -34.82
CA PHE A 278 7.74 -1.20 -35.27
C PHE A 278 6.84 -0.81 -36.46
N ASP A 279 6.22 0.37 -36.41
CA ASP A 279 5.41 0.89 -37.52
C ASP A 279 6.23 1.02 -38.81
N ASN A 280 7.51 1.27 -38.60
CA ASN A 280 8.51 1.47 -39.62
C ASN A 280 9.22 0.19 -40.06
N LEU A 281 8.82 -1.00 -39.56
CA LEU A 281 9.45 -2.29 -39.85
C LEU A 281 10.98 -2.31 -39.62
N GLY A 282 11.50 -1.46 -38.74
CA GLY A 282 12.94 -1.29 -38.54
C GLY A 282 13.69 -0.84 -39.81
N ILE A 283 12.99 -0.21 -40.77
CA ILE A 283 13.58 0.21 -42.04
C ILE A 283 14.57 1.36 -41.77
N PRO A 284 15.86 1.20 -42.13
CA PRO A 284 16.87 2.24 -41.96
C PRO A 284 16.51 3.54 -42.66
N HIS A 285 16.97 4.67 -42.13
CA HIS A 285 17.07 5.89 -42.93
C HIS A 285 17.89 5.59 -44.20
N TYR A 286 17.42 6.01 -45.38
CA TYR A 286 18.17 5.84 -46.64
C TYR A 286 18.79 7.15 -47.11
N ALA A 287 19.97 7.05 -47.70
CA ALA A 287 20.51 8.05 -48.61
C ALA A 287 20.31 7.57 -50.04
N ILE A 288 19.77 8.45 -50.87
CA ILE A 288 19.74 8.25 -52.32
C ILE A 288 20.94 9.03 -52.87
N LYS A 289 21.96 8.30 -53.35
CA LYS A 289 23.13 8.88 -54.00
C LYS A 289 22.92 8.85 -55.50
N VAL A 290 23.02 10.02 -56.13
CA VAL A 290 22.89 10.15 -57.59
C VAL A 290 24.24 10.55 -58.16
N TYR A 291 24.76 9.71 -59.04
CA TYR A 291 26.02 9.91 -59.77
C TYR A 291 25.74 10.22 -61.23
N GLY A 292 26.55 11.11 -61.82
CA GLY A 292 26.47 11.42 -63.25
C GLY A 292 25.42 12.48 -63.64
N GLY A 293 24.75 13.12 -62.67
CA GLY A 293 23.81 14.20 -62.95
C GLY A 293 23.07 14.72 -61.71
N THR A 294 22.31 15.80 -61.89
CA THR A 294 21.38 16.34 -60.87
C THR A 294 19.96 15.91 -61.19
N LEU A 295 19.14 15.62 -60.17
CA LEU A 295 17.75 15.27 -60.40
C LEU A 295 16.94 16.54 -60.70
N THR A 296 15.97 16.39 -61.59
CA THR A 296 14.95 17.43 -61.79
C THR A 296 14.01 17.51 -60.59
N GLU A 297 13.36 18.65 -60.36
CA GLU A 297 12.39 18.78 -59.27
C GLU A 297 11.21 17.81 -59.41
N ASP A 298 10.79 17.49 -60.64
CA ASP A 298 9.75 16.49 -60.90
C ASP A 298 10.21 15.08 -60.50
N SER A 299 11.47 14.71 -60.81
CA SER A 299 12.05 13.42 -60.38
C SER A 299 12.24 13.34 -58.87
N LYS A 300 12.59 14.45 -58.22
CA LYS A 300 12.64 14.53 -56.74
C LYS A 300 11.25 14.31 -56.15
N GLU A 301 10.21 14.86 -56.77
CA GLU A 301 8.84 14.69 -56.33
C GLU A 301 8.34 13.26 -56.53
N GLU A 302 8.68 12.61 -57.64
CA GLU A 302 8.39 11.18 -57.86
C GLU A 302 9.10 10.28 -56.83
N LEU A 303 10.35 10.59 -56.47
CA LEU A 303 11.07 9.86 -55.41
C LEU A 303 10.46 10.10 -54.02
N ARG A 304 9.99 11.31 -53.73
CA ARG A 304 9.23 11.59 -52.50
C ARG A 304 7.90 10.83 -52.47
N GLN A 305 7.17 10.77 -53.58
CA GLN A 305 5.93 10.00 -53.67
C GLN A 305 6.18 8.49 -53.57
N LEU A 306 7.28 7.98 -54.13
CA LEU A 306 7.69 6.59 -53.96
C LEU A 306 8.01 6.30 -52.47
N GLN A 307 8.68 7.23 -51.80
CA GLN A 307 8.94 7.16 -50.36
C GLN A 307 7.65 7.16 -49.54
N GLU A 308 6.69 8.05 -49.83
CA GLU A 308 5.39 8.10 -49.16
C GLU A 308 4.58 6.79 -49.33
N ASN A 309 4.77 6.10 -50.46
CA ASN A 309 4.09 4.84 -50.75
C ASN A 309 4.80 3.60 -50.13
N LEU A 310 6.07 3.69 -49.78
CA LEU A 310 6.81 2.66 -49.04
C LEU A 310 6.51 2.80 -47.53
N LYS A 311 5.25 2.53 -47.16
CA LYS A 311 4.64 2.39 -45.81
C LYS A 311 5.26 3.13 -44.60
N GLY A 312 4.38 3.92 -43.95
CA GLY A 312 4.50 4.42 -42.57
C GLY A 312 5.16 5.79 -42.51
N GLU A 313 4.43 6.85 -42.14
CA GLU A 313 4.88 8.24 -42.34
C GLU A 313 6.12 8.67 -41.53
N ARG A 314 6.89 9.57 -42.18
CA ARG A 314 8.00 10.44 -41.72
C ARG A 314 9.35 9.79 -41.37
N TYR A 315 10.04 9.31 -42.40
CA TYR A 315 11.51 9.28 -42.38
C TYR A 315 12.10 10.49 -43.12
N ARG A 316 13.21 11.01 -42.61
CA ARG A 316 14.01 12.01 -43.31
C ARG A 316 14.96 11.30 -44.27
N THR A 317 14.57 11.15 -45.53
CA THR A 317 15.48 10.70 -46.60
C THR A 317 16.42 11.86 -46.96
N ALA A 318 17.72 11.61 -46.94
CA ALA A 318 18.69 12.56 -47.46
C ALA A 318 18.96 12.26 -48.93
N ILE A 319 18.54 13.15 -49.83
CA ILE A 319 18.91 13.07 -51.25
C ILE A 319 20.27 13.77 -51.39
N LEU A 320 21.28 13.00 -51.77
CA LEU A 320 22.64 13.50 -51.98
C LEU A 320 22.91 13.53 -53.49
N GLU A 321 22.81 14.73 -54.05
CA GLU A 321 23.15 14.98 -55.44
C GLU A 321 24.64 15.31 -55.52
N VAL A 322 25.40 14.52 -56.29
CA VAL A 322 26.79 14.88 -56.59
C VAL A 322 26.74 15.78 -57.82
N GLU A 323 27.13 17.05 -57.68
CA GLU A 323 27.36 17.91 -58.86
C GLU A 323 28.36 17.19 -59.77
N GLY A 324 27.91 16.82 -60.96
CA GLY A 324 28.75 16.19 -61.95
C GLY A 324 29.98 17.07 -62.17
N PHE A 325 31.17 16.51 -62.00
CA PHE A 325 32.35 17.12 -62.62
C PHE A 325 32.03 17.28 -64.10
N GLU A 326 31.97 18.53 -64.57
CA GLU A 326 31.85 18.82 -65.99
C GLU A 326 32.97 18.06 -66.71
N PHE A 327 32.61 16.96 -67.37
CA PHE A 327 33.48 16.42 -68.40
C PHE A 327 33.47 17.48 -69.51
N GLU A 328 34.52 18.28 -69.60
CA GLU A 328 34.86 19.02 -70.83
C GLU A 328 35.06 17.98 -71.94
N SER A 329 33.95 17.55 -72.57
CA SER A 329 34.01 16.72 -73.77
C SER A 329 34.11 17.64 -74.98
N ASP A 330 35.26 17.58 -75.64
CA ASP A 330 35.67 18.40 -76.80
C ASP A 330 34.94 18.02 -78.11
N ASN A 331 33.65 17.64 -78.07
CA ASN A 331 32.92 17.22 -79.27
C ASN A 331 31.40 17.50 -79.23
N PRO A 332 30.91 18.58 -79.88
CA PRO A 332 29.53 19.08 -79.77
C PRO A 332 28.47 18.31 -80.60
N LEU A 333 28.73 17.04 -80.96
CA LEU A 333 27.81 16.21 -81.77
C LEU A 333 27.67 14.76 -81.29
N ALA A 334 28.17 14.42 -80.09
CA ALA A 334 27.71 13.22 -79.42
C ALA A 334 26.44 13.57 -78.63
N GLU A 335 25.29 13.04 -79.03
CA GLU A 335 24.18 12.87 -78.10
C GLU A 335 24.75 12.06 -76.92
N GLY A 336 25.00 12.73 -75.80
CA GLY A 336 25.32 12.06 -74.55
C GLY A 336 24.15 11.14 -74.24
N ASP A 337 24.42 9.84 -74.20
CA ASP A 337 23.42 8.84 -73.88
C ASP A 337 22.86 9.21 -72.49
N PRO A 338 21.54 9.43 -72.32
CA PRO A 338 20.93 9.73 -71.01
C PRO A 338 21.07 8.59 -69.99
N SER A 339 21.79 7.52 -70.35
CA SER A 339 21.89 6.25 -69.64
C SER A 339 22.97 6.19 -68.56
N ASP A 340 23.78 7.24 -68.36
CA ASP A 340 24.91 7.23 -67.41
C ASP A 340 24.59 7.83 -66.03
N VAL A 341 23.31 7.82 -65.64
CA VAL A 341 22.88 8.19 -64.28
C VAL A 341 22.77 6.93 -63.43
N GLU A 342 23.64 6.82 -62.41
CA GLU A 342 23.63 5.74 -61.44
C GLU A 342 22.97 6.23 -60.14
N ILE A 343 21.92 5.53 -59.71
CA ILE A 343 21.19 5.81 -58.47
C ILE A 343 21.47 4.66 -57.50
N GLU A 344 22.13 4.97 -56.38
CA GLU A 344 22.43 4.01 -55.33
C GLU A 344 21.62 4.33 -54.07
N PHE A 345 20.97 3.30 -53.51
CA PHE A 345 20.25 3.38 -52.24
C PHE A 345 21.14 2.83 -51.14
N GLU A 346 21.70 3.71 -50.31
CA GLU A 346 22.49 3.30 -49.15
C GLU A 346 21.68 3.45 -47.86
N PRO A 347 21.54 2.39 -47.05
CA PRO A 347 21.04 2.54 -45.70
C PRO A 347 22.05 3.34 -44.86
N LEU A 348 21.61 4.44 -44.27
CA LEU A 348 22.39 5.35 -43.41
C LEU A 348 22.59 4.80 -41.98
N GLY A 349 22.07 3.61 -41.69
CA GLY A 349 22.25 2.93 -40.43
C GLY A 349 21.29 1.76 -40.32
N ALA A 350 21.73 0.57 -40.74
CA ALA A 350 21.23 -0.63 -40.10
C ALA A 350 22.02 -0.73 -38.79
N THR A 351 21.46 -0.24 -37.69
CA THR A 351 22.03 -0.61 -36.41
C THR A 351 21.74 -2.10 -36.22
N ASP A 352 22.71 -2.89 -35.78
CA ASP A 352 22.52 -4.27 -35.28
C ASP A 352 21.68 -4.27 -33.98
N GLN A 353 20.66 -3.40 -33.89
CA GLN A 353 19.80 -3.21 -32.74
C GLN A 353 18.69 -4.25 -32.82
N ASN A 354 18.84 -5.26 -31.98
CA ASN A 354 17.88 -6.32 -31.80
C ASN A 354 16.54 -5.77 -31.31
N ASP A 355 15.46 -6.50 -31.60
CA ASP A 355 14.18 -6.40 -30.90
C ASP A 355 14.44 -6.18 -29.39
N MET A 356 13.85 -5.12 -28.79
CA MET A 356 14.00 -4.67 -27.38
C MET A 356 15.01 -3.52 -27.11
N GLU A 357 15.08 -2.49 -27.97
CA GLU A 357 15.73 -1.23 -27.59
C GLU A 357 15.02 -0.63 -26.36
N PHE A 358 15.80 -0.05 -25.43
CA PHE A 358 15.34 0.54 -24.17
C PHE A 358 14.73 -0.38 -23.11
N GLN A 359 14.74 -1.72 -23.24
CA GLN A 359 14.18 -2.60 -22.19
C GLN A 359 14.73 -2.29 -20.79
N GLN A 360 16.06 -2.29 -20.63
CA GLN A 360 16.69 -1.98 -19.34
C GLN A 360 16.40 -0.55 -18.85
N PHE A 361 16.23 0.38 -19.78
CA PHE A 361 15.88 1.76 -19.46
C PHE A 361 14.44 1.84 -18.91
N ARG A 362 13.50 1.13 -19.55
CA ARG A 362 12.11 1.03 -19.11
C ARG A 362 11.98 0.31 -17.76
N GLU A 363 12.65 -0.83 -17.60
CA GLU A 363 12.71 -1.56 -16.31
C GLU A 363 13.23 -0.66 -15.18
N ARG A 364 14.25 0.17 -15.46
CA ARG A 364 14.74 1.14 -14.48
C ARG A 364 13.73 2.24 -14.19
N ASN A 365 13.06 2.77 -15.22
CA ASN A 365 12.04 3.81 -15.04
C ASN A 365 10.85 3.29 -14.24
N GLU A 366 10.37 2.09 -14.55
CA GLU A 366 9.30 1.41 -13.80
C GLU A 366 9.65 1.29 -12.31
N HIS A 367 10.87 0.84 -11.99
CA HIS A 367 11.35 0.79 -10.62
C HIS A 367 11.43 2.18 -9.95
N GLU A 368 11.95 3.19 -10.65
CA GLU A 368 12.03 4.56 -10.11
C GLU A 368 10.65 5.17 -9.87
N ILE A 369 9.67 4.89 -10.73
CA ILE A 369 8.28 5.33 -10.58
C ILE A 369 7.66 4.63 -9.36
N ALA A 370 7.74 3.29 -9.28
CA ALA A 370 7.20 2.51 -8.18
C ALA A 370 7.78 2.95 -6.82
N LYS A 371 9.09 3.25 -6.78
CA LYS A 371 9.78 3.77 -5.60
C LYS A 371 9.17 5.05 -5.07
N VAL A 372 8.81 6.01 -5.94
CA VAL A 372 8.23 7.28 -5.48
C VAL A 372 6.79 7.12 -4.99
N HIS A 373 6.08 6.10 -5.46
CA HIS A 373 4.77 5.73 -4.92
C HIS A 373 4.84 4.90 -3.64
N GLU A 374 6.04 4.43 -3.27
CA GLU A 374 6.27 3.47 -2.18
C GLU A 374 5.50 2.16 -2.39
N VAL A 375 5.27 1.79 -3.67
CA VAL A 375 4.56 0.55 -4.02
C VAL A 375 5.58 -0.52 -4.39
N PRO A 376 5.58 -1.68 -3.72
CA PRO A 376 6.45 -2.80 -4.05
C PRO A 376 6.28 -3.28 -5.51
N PRO A 377 7.37 -3.61 -6.22
CA PRO A 377 7.32 -4.11 -7.60
C PRO A 377 6.40 -5.33 -7.78
N ILE A 378 6.31 -6.21 -6.76
CA ILE A 378 5.45 -7.39 -6.80
C ILE A 378 3.96 -7.03 -6.94
N LEU A 379 3.51 -5.91 -6.36
CA LEU A 379 2.12 -5.47 -6.45
C LEU A 379 1.75 -4.90 -7.82
N ILE A 380 2.73 -4.45 -8.60
CA ILE A 380 2.55 -4.01 -10.00
C ILE A 380 2.89 -5.12 -11.01
N ASN A 381 2.97 -6.38 -10.56
CA ASN A 381 3.27 -7.57 -11.36
C ASN A 381 4.70 -7.66 -11.92
N VAL A 382 5.67 -6.98 -11.30
CA VAL A 382 7.09 -7.11 -11.64
C VAL A 382 7.71 -8.20 -10.75
N THR A 383 7.82 -9.43 -11.29
CA THR A 383 8.21 -10.62 -10.51
C THR A 383 9.66 -11.07 -10.71
N SER A 384 10.47 -10.35 -11.48
CA SER A 384 11.78 -10.80 -11.97
C SER A 384 12.81 -11.12 -10.88
N THR A 385 12.65 -10.58 -9.67
CA THR A 385 13.56 -10.78 -8.53
C THR A 385 12.88 -11.35 -7.28
N SER A 386 11.64 -11.85 -7.40
CA SER A 386 10.84 -12.21 -6.22
C SER A 386 10.92 -13.72 -5.89
N ASN A 387 11.29 -14.03 -4.64
CA ASN A 387 10.99 -15.33 -4.02
C ASN A 387 9.81 -15.15 -3.04
N ARG A 388 9.15 -16.25 -2.65
CA ARG A 388 7.90 -16.19 -1.86
C ARG A 388 8.06 -15.41 -0.55
N SER A 389 9.10 -15.71 0.23
CA SER A 389 9.34 -15.07 1.53
C SER A 389 9.66 -13.58 1.42
N ASN A 390 10.42 -13.17 0.39
CA ASN A 390 10.69 -11.75 0.10
C ASN A 390 9.41 -11.02 -0.38
N SER A 391 8.50 -11.74 -1.05
CA SER A 391 7.23 -11.16 -1.51
C SER A 391 6.28 -10.88 -0.36
N GLU A 392 6.14 -11.83 0.58
CA GLU A 392 5.28 -11.68 1.76
C GLU A 392 5.77 -10.50 2.64
N ALA A 393 7.09 -10.41 2.89
CA ALA A 393 7.68 -9.30 3.64
C ALA A 393 7.46 -7.92 2.98
N GLN A 394 7.62 -7.80 1.65
CA GLN A 394 7.40 -6.54 0.94
C GLN A 394 5.94 -6.08 0.98
N VAL A 395 4.98 -7.01 0.88
CA VAL A 395 3.56 -6.69 0.98
C VAL A 395 3.20 -6.25 2.39
N GLN A 396 3.81 -6.88 3.40
CA GLN A 396 3.65 -6.50 4.79
C GLN A 396 4.18 -5.09 5.07
N GLU A 397 5.43 -4.79 4.69
CA GLU A 397 6.03 -3.46 4.87
C GLU A 397 5.16 -2.38 4.20
N PHE A 398 4.64 -2.66 3.00
CA PHE A 398 3.70 -1.77 2.34
C PHE A 398 2.38 -1.57 3.11
N ALA A 399 1.80 -2.65 3.64
CA ALA A 399 0.57 -2.58 4.41
C ALA A 399 0.76 -1.78 5.71
N GLU A 400 1.79 -2.11 6.51
CA GLU A 400 2.03 -1.53 7.83
C GLU A 400 2.60 -0.11 7.77
N ASP A 401 3.56 0.16 6.88
CA ASP A 401 4.29 1.44 6.87
C ASP A 401 3.68 2.49 5.94
N VAL A 402 2.98 2.07 4.87
CA VAL A 402 2.41 2.98 3.86
C VAL A 402 0.89 3.10 4.00
N ILE A 403 0.18 1.97 4.05
CA ILE A 403 -1.29 1.95 3.97
C ILE A 403 -1.94 2.25 5.32
N ALA A 404 -1.57 1.53 6.39
CA ALA A 404 -2.20 1.70 7.70
C ALA A 404 -2.15 3.15 8.23
N PRO A 405 -1.03 3.91 8.10
CA PRO A 405 -1.00 5.30 8.52
C PRO A 405 -1.91 6.21 7.68
N GLU A 406 -2.09 5.92 6.39
CA GLU A 406 -2.99 6.68 5.52
C GLU A 406 -4.47 6.36 5.80
N GLN A 407 -4.80 5.10 6.09
CA GLN A 407 -6.12 4.68 6.56
C GLN A 407 -6.48 5.42 7.85
N ALA A 408 -5.62 5.36 8.87
CA ALA A 408 -5.84 6.03 10.16
C ALA A 408 -6.06 7.55 10.02
N LYS A 409 -5.30 8.23 9.16
CA LYS A 409 -5.50 9.67 8.87
C LYS A 409 -6.85 9.94 8.22
N PHE A 410 -7.30 9.04 7.35
CA PHE A 410 -8.54 9.21 6.62
C PHE A 410 -9.77 8.89 7.49
N GLU A 411 -9.71 7.81 8.26
CA GLU A 411 -10.68 7.44 9.30
C GLU A 411 -10.90 8.57 10.28
N ALA A 412 -9.81 9.11 10.87
CA ALA A 412 -9.89 10.21 11.82
C ALA A 412 -10.57 11.46 11.21
N ARG A 413 -10.36 11.70 9.92
CA ARG A 413 -10.98 12.83 9.22
C ARG A 413 -12.46 12.58 8.96
N LEU A 414 -12.84 11.38 8.50
CA LEU A 414 -14.23 11.00 8.28
C LEU A 414 -15.00 10.98 9.60
N TYR A 415 -14.41 10.43 10.66
CA TYR A 415 -14.96 10.47 12.02
C TYR A 415 -15.21 11.90 12.49
N ARG A 416 -14.20 12.78 12.39
CA ARG A 416 -14.32 14.17 12.84
C ARG A 416 -15.42 14.93 12.10
N ILE A 417 -15.49 14.80 10.78
CA ILE A 417 -16.38 15.60 9.94
C ILE A 417 -17.78 14.98 9.85
N LEU A 418 -17.88 13.67 9.58
CA LEU A 418 -19.16 13.00 9.39
C LEU A 418 -19.76 12.54 10.70
N HIS A 419 -19.05 11.73 11.48
CA HIS A 419 -19.65 11.12 12.67
C HIS A 419 -19.86 12.16 13.77
N GLN A 420 -18.80 12.85 14.20
CA GLN A 420 -18.91 13.83 15.30
C GLN A 420 -19.68 15.08 14.90
N THR A 421 -19.31 15.71 13.78
CA THR A 421 -19.83 17.05 13.44
C THR A 421 -21.19 16.98 12.75
N ALA A 422 -21.35 16.12 11.75
CA ALA A 422 -22.57 16.08 10.93
C ALA A 422 -23.67 15.17 11.52
N LEU A 423 -23.31 14.00 12.04
CA LEU A 423 -24.25 13.04 12.64
C LEU A 423 -24.41 13.24 14.16
N GLY A 424 -23.48 13.92 14.83
CA GLY A 424 -23.51 14.12 16.28
C GLY A 424 -23.23 12.86 17.10
N VAL A 425 -22.45 11.93 16.55
CA VAL A 425 -22.09 10.65 17.18
C VAL A 425 -20.59 10.60 17.48
N ASP A 426 -20.25 10.42 18.75
CA ASP A 426 -18.86 10.35 19.21
C ASP A 426 -18.37 8.91 19.48
N ASP A 427 -19.29 7.96 19.69
CA ASP A 427 -18.94 6.62 20.20
C ASP A 427 -18.46 5.64 19.14
N TRP A 428 -18.68 5.95 17.86
CA TRP A 428 -18.46 5.01 16.75
C TRP A 428 -17.63 5.64 15.64
N THR A 429 -16.66 4.89 15.12
CA THR A 429 -15.82 5.24 13.98
C THR A 429 -15.85 4.12 12.94
N ILE A 430 -15.23 4.36 11.79
CA ILE A 430 -14.91 3.30 10.84
C ILE A 430 -13.45 2.87 11.02
N ASP A 431 -13.18 1.60 10.68
CA ASP A 431 -11.85 0.99 10.60
C ASP A 431 -11.73 0.30 9.23
N PHE A 432 -10.81 0.76 8.39
CA PHE A 432 -10.64 0.19 7.04
C PHE A 432 -9.95 -1.17 7.11
N GLU A 433 -10.37 -2.09 6.23
CA GLU A 433 -9.78 -3.43 6.20
C GLU A 433 -8.33 -3.38 5.70
N LEU A 434 -7.37 -3.62 6.60
CA LEU A 434 -5.95 -3.68 6.28
C LEU A 434 -5.56 -5.05 5.71
N ARG A 435 -5.24 -5.10 4.41
CA ARG A 435 -4.79 -6.34 3.74
C ARG A 435 -3.28 -6.44 3.65
N GLY A 436 -2.77 -7.63 3.98
CA GLY A 436 -1.35 -7.97 3.80
C GLY A 436 -0.49 -7.79 5.05
N ALA A 437 -1.08 -7.36 6.17
CA ALA A 437 -0.40 -7.25 7.46
C ALA A 437 -0.43 -8.57 8.29
N ASP A 438 -1.22 -9.57 7.87
CA ASP A 438 -1.39 -10.81 8.63
C ASP A 438 -0.07 -11.58 8.83
N ARG A 439 0.26 -11.95 10.07
CA ARG A 439 1.46 -12.73 10.40
C ARG A 439 1.10 -14.08 11.04
N PRO A 440 0.33 -14.97 10.40
CA PRO A 440 -0.20 -16.16 11.07
C PRO A 440 0.89 -17.04 11.70
N ALA A 441 2.07 -17.14 11.09
CA ALA A 441 3.18 -17.94 11.63
C ALA A 441 3.93 -17.27 12.80
N GLU A 442 3.97 -15.95 12.86
CA GLU A 442 4.67 -15.21 13.93
C GLU A 442 3.72 -14.81 15.06
N GLU A 443 2.46 -14.57 14.76
CA GLU A 443 1.35 -14.51 15.72
C GLU A 443 1.22 -15.85 16.42
N ALA A 444 1.17 -16.98 15.71
CA ALA A 444 1.16 -18.30 16.34
C ALA A 444 2.40 -18.56 17.21
N ARG A 445 3.60 -18.12 16.77
CA ARG A 445 4.82 -18.21 17.58
C ARG A 445 4.75 -17.30 18.82
N THR A 446 4.30 -16.06 18.68
CA THR A 446 4.17 -15.09 19.78
C THR A 446 3.12 -15.54 20.78
N ALA A 447 1.96 -15.99 20.30
CA ALA A 447 0.89 -16.60 21.07
C ALA A 447 1.41 -17.80 21.85
N ARG A 448 2.12 -18.71 21.18
CA ARG A 448 2.76 -19.86 21.82
C ARG A 448 3.78 -19.44 22.87
N SER A 449 4.67 -18.48 22.59
CA SER A 449 5.64 -17.98 23.56
C SER A 449 4.98 -17.32 24.77
N LYS A 450 3.91 -16.53 24.56
CA LYS A 450 3.12 -15.91 25.63
C LYS A 450 2.46 -16.98 26.50
N ILE A 451 1.82 -17.99 25.89
CA ILE A 451 1.17 -19.12 26.59
C ILE A 451 2.19 -20.00 27.33
N GLN A 452 3.37 -20.23 26.75
CA GLN A 452 4.45 -20.98 27.40
C GLN A 452 5.07 -20.20 28.57
N ALA A 453 5.22 -18.88 28.47
CA ALA A 453 5.78 -18.05 29.53
C ALA A 453 4.93 -18.06 30.81
N VAL A 454 3.61 -18.19 30.68
CA VAL A 454 2.67 -18.28 31.80
C VAL A 454 2.50 -19.69 32.35
N ARG A 455 3.13 -20.71 31.74
CA ARG A 455 3.14 -22.13 32.19
C ARG A 455 1.75 -22.67 32.57
N GLY A 456 0.73 -22.26 31.82
CA GLY A 456 -0.65 -22.68 32.04
C GLY A 456 -1.29 -22.23 33.37
N ALA A 457 -0.68 -21.28 34.09
CA ALA A 457 -1.16 -20.77 35.38
C ALA A 457 -2.17 -19.60 35.26
N ILE A 458 -2.65 -19.34 34.04
CA ILE A 458 -3.70 -18.35 33.77
C ILE A 458 -4.97 -19.06 33.26
N PRO A 459 -6.15 -18.46 33.47
CA PRO A 459 -7.40 -18.91 32.86
C PRO A 459 -7.35 -18.93 31.32
N VAL A 460 -8.17 -19.75 30.69
CA VAL A 460 -8.28 -19.86 29.22
C VAL A 460 -8.70 -18.54 28.59
N ASP A 461 -9.70 -17.85 29.14
CA ASP A 461 -10.12 -16.55 28.59
C ASP A 461 -9.03 -15.50 28.69
N ARG A 462 -8.24 -15.53 29.78
CA ARG A 462 -7.08 -14.65 29.91
C ARG A 462 -5.99 -15.00 28.88
N ALA A 463 -5.87 -16.26 28.47
CA ALA A 463 -4.94 -16.67 27.43
C ALA A 463 -5.42 -16.29 26.03
N LEU A 464 -6.73 -16.40 25.75
CA LEU A 464 -7.37 -15.95 24.52
C LEU A 464 -7.22 -14.43 24.34
N GLU A 465 -7.49 -13.66 25.40
CA GLU A 465 -7.25 -12.22 25.42
C GLU A 465 -5.77 -11.87 25.13
N MET A 466 -4.81 -12.63 25.67
CA MET A 466 -3.38 -12.40 25.44
C MET A 466 -2.94 -12.62 23.99
N ILE A 467 -3.71 -13.39 23.22
CA ILE A 467 -3.47 -13.68 21.81
C ILE A 467 -4.42 -12.92 20.87
N GLY A 468 -5.30 -12.06 21.41
CA GLY A 468 -6.21 -11.22 20.64
C GLY A 468 -7.49 -11.91 20.18
N GLU A 469 -7.86 -13.03 20.82
CA GLU A 469 -9.07 -13.79 20.53
C GLU A 469 -10.17 -13.46 21.54
N ASP A 470 -11.42 -13.62 21.13
CA ASP A 470 -12.59 -13.46 21.99
C ASP A 470 -12.62 -14.53 23.12
N PRO A 471 -13.20 -14.20 24.29
CA PRO A 471 -13.40 -15.17 25.36
C PRO A 471 -14.34 -16.29 24.92
N LEU A 472 -14.27 -17.45 25.58
CA LEU A 472 -15.14 -18.57 25.26
C LEU A 472 -16.62 -18.22 25.53
N PRO A 473 -17.54 -18.68 24.66
CA PRO A 473 -18.98 -18.57 24.93
C PRO A 473 -19.36 -19.22 26.27
N GLU A 474 -20.37 -18.66 26.96
CA GLU A 474 -20.85 -19.20 28.25
C GLU A 474 -21.34 -20.66 28.16
N ASP A 475 -21.67 -21.15 26.96
CA ASP A 475 -22.12 -22.51 26.68
C ASP A 475 -21.02 -23.45 26.16
N HIS A 476 -19.75 -23.01 26.17
CA HIS A 476 -18.62 -23.81 25.73
C HIS A 476 -18.30 -24.96 26.70
N ASP A 477 -17.85 -26.11 26.17
CA ASP A 477 -17.56 -27.33 26.96
C ASP A 477 -16.43 -27.15 28.00
N VAL A 478 -15.64 -26.08 27.86
CA VAL A 478 -14.57 -25.67 28.78
C VAL A 478 -14.92 -24.29 29.30
N ASP A 479 -14.98 -24.16 30.62
CA ASP A 479 -15.19 -22.89 31.32
C ASP A 479 -13.97 -21.98 31.12
N GLY A 480 -14.18 -20.71 30.77
CA GLY A 480 -13.14 -19.71 30.53
C GLY A 480 -12.24 -19.44 31.75
N ASP A 481 -12.76 -19.69 32.96
CA ASP A 481 -12.01 -19.62 34.23
C ASP A 481 -11.10 -20.85 34.46
N THR A 482 -11.21 -21.89 33.63
CA THR A 482 -10.35 -23.07 33.69
C THR A 482 -8.91 -22.66 33.40
N LEU A 483 -7.96 -23.10 34.23
CA LEU A 483 -6.54 -22.89 33.95
C LEU A 483 -6.15 -23.60 32.65
N VAL A 484 -5.36 -22.94 31.80
CA VAL A 484 -4.85 -23.51 30.55
C VAL A 484 -4.13 -24.86 30.79
N ALA A 485 -3.49 -25.03 31.95
CA ALA A 485 -2.85 -26.31 32.35
C ALA A 485 -3.85 -27.47 32.60
N ASN A 486 -5.12 -27.17 32.87
CA ASN A 486 -6.15 -28.15 33.19
C ASN A 486 -7.06 -28.48 32.00
N VAL A 487 -6.90 -27.78 30.86
CA VAL A 487 -7.63 -28.07 29.63
C VAL A 487 -7.22 -29.45 29.12
N GLY A 488 -8.17 -30.40 29.12
CA GLY A 488 -7.94 -31.80 28.76
C GLY A 488 -7.64 -32.73 29.93
N ALA A 489 -7.56 -32.25 31.18
CA ALA A 489 -7.33 -33.08 32.36
C ALA A 489 -8.61 -33.79 32.88
N GLU A 490 -9.81 -33.31 32.50
CA GLU A 490 -11.08 -33.86 33.00
C GLU A 490 -11.80 -34.82 32.03
N PHE A 491 -11.19 -35.15 30.88
CA PHE A 491 -11.70 -36.17 29.95
C PHE A 491 -10.83 -37.43 29.98
N ASP A 492 -10.74 -38.09 31.13
CA ASP A 492 -10.28 -39.48 31.21
C ASP A 492 -11.39 -40.35 31.80
N GLY A 493 -12.44 -40.54 31.00
CA GLY A 493 -13.43 -41.60 31.16
C GLY A 493 -13.02 -42.82 30.34
N ASP A 494 -12.54 -43.85 31.03
CA ASP A 494 -12.14 -45.18 30.52
C ASP A 494 -12.86 -45.64 29.24
N THR A 495 -12.13 -46.19 28.26
CA THR A 495 -12.10 -47.64 27.94
C THR A 495 -11.28 -47.93 26.65
N GLU A 496 -10.30 -48.85 26.78
CA GLU A 496 -9.68 -49.71 25.75
C GLU A 496 -8.87 -49.11 24.57
N MET A 497 -7.55 -49.06 24.75
CA MET A 497 -6.59 -49.99 24.11
C MET A 497 -5.21 -49.76 24.75
N GLN A 498 -4.87 -50.56 25.76
CA GLN A 498 -3.46 -50.77 26.13
C GLN A 498 -2.78 -51.56 25.01
N ALA A 499 -2.39 -50.88 23.93
CA ALA A 499 -1.15 -51.23 23.26
C ALA A 499 -0.02 -50.70 24.16
N SER A 500 0.88 -51.59 24.56
CA SER A 500 2.05 -51.26 25.38
C SER A 500 2.82 -50.08 24.77
N ARG A 501 2.60 -48.87 25.30
CA ARG A 501 3.35 -47.68 24.90
C ARG A 501 4.82 -47.95 25.28
N PRO A 502 5.76 -47.86 24.34
CA PRO A 502 7.15 -48.15 24.65
C PRO A 502 7.74 -47.14 25.65
N GLU A 503 8.63 -47.60 26.53
CA GLU A 503 9.23 -46.82 27.63
C GLU A 503 10.04 -45.60 27.14
N ASP A 504 10.55 -45.68 25.92
CA ASP A 504 11.29 -44.63 25.22
C ASP A 504 10.40 -43.55 24.58
N ALA A 505 9.08 -43.72 24.56
CA ALA A 505 8.16 -42.72 24.04
C ALA A 505 8.12 -41.46 24.94
N PRO A 506 7.99 -40.25 24.36
CA PRO A 506 7.82 -39.00 25.12
C PRO A 506 6.57 -39.00 26.01
N PRO A 507 6.46 -38.17 27.05
CA PRO A 507 5.26 -38.09 27.90
C PRO A 507 4.02 -37.67 27.10
N LYS A 508 2.84 -38.21 27.43
CA LYS A 508 1.59 -37.92 26.70
C LYS A 508 1.18 -36.45 26.82
N GLU A 509 1.47 -35.86 27.98
CA GLU A 509 1.22 -34.46 28.33
C GLU A 509 1.90 -33.47 27.38
N ASN A 510 3.01 -33.86 26.75
CA ASN A 510 3.75 -33.01 25.82
C ASN A 510 3.30 -33.18 24.35
N LYS A 511 2.30 -34.04 24.07
CA LYS A 511 1.81 -34.27 22.70
C LYS A 511 0.82 -33.17 22.31
N VAL A 512 1.17 -32.39 21.29
CA VAL A 512 0.33 -31.28 20.80
C VAL A 512 -0.45 -31.60 19.53
N GLY A 513 -0.14 -32.72 18.85
CA GLY A 513 -0.84 -33.10 17.64
C GLY A 513 -0.21 -34.25 16.86
N THR A 514 -0.61 -34.39 15.60
CA THR A 514 -0.06 -35.38 14.66
C THR A 514 0.23 -34.73 13.31
N ARG A 515 1.34 -35.14 12.66
CA ARG A 515 1.77 -34.62 11.35
C ARG A 515 1.70 -35.71 10.27
N PRO A 516 1.22 -35.41 9.05
CA PRO A 516 1.03 -36.41 8.00
C PRO A 516 2.33 -37.00 7.42
N GLY A 517 3.50 -36.40 7.66
CA GLY A 517 4.80 -36.90 7.18
C GLY A 517 5.94 -35.92 7.45
N VAL A 518 7.14 -36.24 6.96
CA VAL A 518 8.31 -35.34 7.05
C VAL A 518 8.17 -34.24 5.98
N THR A 519 7.93 -33.01 6.39
CA THR A 519 7.74 -31.85 5.50
C THR A 519 9.02 -31.05 5.35
N VAL A 520 10.08 -31.71 4.88
CA VAL A 520 11.39 -31.08 4.69
C VAL A 520 11.65 -30.96 3.19
N GLN A 521 11.79 -29.73 2.69
CA GLN A 521 12.21 -29.51 1.30
C GLN A 521 13.71 -29.79 1.21
N ALA A 522 14.12 -30.70 0.32
CA ALA A 522 15.53 -30.94 0.03
C ALA A 522 16.06 -29.74 -0.78
N ASP A 523 17.18 -29.15 -0.37
CA ASP A 523 17.73 -27.93 -0.94
C ASP A 523 17.97 -28.02 -2.47
N ASP A 524 17.60 -26.94 -3.18
CA ASP A 524 18.09 -26.57 -4.51
C ASP A 524 19.54 -26.04 -4.35
N PRO A 525 20.55 -26.54 -5.11
CA PRO A 525 21.95 -26.29 -4.79
C PRO A 525 22.42 -24.91 -5.26
N LEU A 526 22.10 -23.87 -4.48
CA LEU A 526 22.63 -22.51 -4.70
C LEU A 526 23.07 -21.82 -3.39
N SER A 527 23.85 -22.51 -2.56
CA SER A 527 24.91 -21.93 -1.70
C SER A 527 25.61 -23.06 -0.93
N PRO A 528 26.95 -23.19 -0.97
CA PRO A 528 27.67 -24.23 -0.20
C PRO A 528 27.62 -24.06 1.33
N ASP A 529 27.22 -22.88 1.84
CA ASP A 529 27.46 -22.50 3.23
C ASP A 529 26.20 -22.49 4.13
N GLU A 530 25.00 -22.72 3.57
CA GLU A 530 23.73 -22.71 4.33
C GLU A 530 22.96 -24.02 4.13
N VAL A 531 23.48 -25.11 4.69
CA VAL A 531 22.74 -26.37 4.76
C VAL A 531 21.56 -26.16 5.72
N ARG A 532 20.34 -26.00 5.18
CA ARG A 532 19.11 -25.79 5.95
C ARG A 532 18.80 -26.95 6.88
N VAL A 533 19.08 -28.16 6.40
CA VAL A 533 18.71 -29.41 7.05
C VAL A 533 19.96 -30.18 7.47
N ASP A 534 20.15 -30.35 8.77
CA ASP A 534 21.24 -31.16 9.31
C ASP A 534 20.74 -32.54 9.72
N MET A 535 21.46 -33.59 9.36
CA MET A 535 21.06 -34.97 9.62
C MET A 535 22.19 -35.75 10.29
N ALA A 536 21.82 -36.60 11.27
CA ALA A 536 22.76 -37.50 11.92
C ALA A 536 22.14 -38.90 12.10
N GLN A 537 22.96 -39.94 11.92
CA GLN A 537 22.63 -41.29 12.38
C GLN A 537 23.16 -41.48 13.80
N PHE A 538 22.38 -42.17 14.62
CA PHE A 538 22.74 -42.44 16.00
C PHE A 538 23.06 -43.91 16.18
N ASP A 539 24.18 -44.19 16.84
CA ASP A 539 24.48 -45.52 17.39
C ASP A 539 23.87 -45.60 18.79
N SER A 540 22.60 -46.03 18.86
CA SER A 540 21.83 -46.07 20.10
C SER A 540 20.86 -47.26 20.11
N SER A 541 20.52 -47.76 21.30
CA SER A 541 19.57 -48.86 21.46
C SER A 541 18.11 -48.46 21.20
N ASN A 542 17.80 -47.17 21.23
CA ASN A 542 16.45 -46.64 21.03
C ASN A 542 16.33 -45.61 19.89
N LEU A 543 17.36 -44.80 19.62
CA LEU A 543 17.37 -43.80 18.55
C LEU A 543 18.06 -44.32 17.28
N VAL A 544 17.48 -44.05 16.12
CA VAL A 544 17.99 -44.44 14.79
C VAL A 544 18.71 -43.27 14.12
N ALA A 545 18.02 -42.14 14.02
CA ALA A 545 18.50 -40.96 13.33
C ALA A 545 17.77 -39.70 13.80
N GLY A 546 18.42 -38.56 13.60
CA GLY A 546 17.87 -37.23 13.82
C GLY A 546 17.94 -36.39 12.55
N LEU A 547 16.95 -35.54 12.36
CA LEU A 547 16.94 -34.49 11.34
C LEU A 547 16.55 -33.19 12.02
N TYR A 548 17.33 -32.14 11.80
CA TYR A 548 17.10 -30.82 12.35
C TYR A 548 16.95 -29.79 11.22
N ASP A 549 15.81 -29.11 11.18
CA ASP A 549 15.58 -27.99 10.26
C ASP A 549 15.91 -26.68 10.98
N ARG A 550 16.94 -25.96 10.49
CA ARG A 550 17.43 -24.73 11.12
C ARG A 550 16.46 -23.56 11.01
N GLU A 551 15.57 -23.56 10.02
CA GLU A 551 14.61 -22.49 9.81
C GLU A 551 13.42 -22.62 10.78
N THR A 552 12.85 -23.82 10.86
CA THR A 552 11.69 -24.10 11.71
C THR A 552 12.07 -24.47 13.14
N ARG A 553 13.34 -24.85 13.38
CA ARG A 553 13.84 -25.42 14.64
C ARG A 553 13.12 -26.70 15.05
N ASP A 554 12.55 -27.41 14.07
CA ASP A 554 11.94 -28.70 14.27
C ASP A 554 13.01 -29.79 14.29
N LEU A 555 13.05 -30.55 15.39
CA LEU A 555 13.91 -31.70 15.57
C LEU A 555 13.11 -32.99 15.40
N TYR A 556 13.31 -33.66 14.28
CA TYR A 556 12.74 -34.98 14.00
C TYR A 556 13.66 -36.04 14.60
N ILE A 557 13.10 -36.93 15.42
CA ILE A 557 13.84 -38.07 15.98
C ILE A 557 13.13 -39.36 15.60
N ARG A 558 13.86 -40.24 14.92
CA ARG A 558 13.42 -41.58 14.56
C ARG A 558 13.85 -42.57 15.63
N PHE A 559 12.90 -43.31 16.17
CA PHE A 559 13.08 -44.35 17.18
C PHE A 559 12.94 -45.72 16.54
N HIS A 560 13.70 -46.68 17.06
CA HIS A 560 13.49 -48.08 16.75
C HIS A 560 12.06 -48.49 17.16
N GLY A 561 11.36 -49.14 16.25
CA GLY A 561 10.03 -49.70 16.52
C GLY A 561 9.89 -51.12 16.00
N ASP A 562 9.02 -51.89 16.65
CA ASP A 562 8.63 -53.25 16.26
C ASP A 562 7.10 -53.26 16.11
N PRO A 563 6.52 -53.39 14.89
CA PRO A 563 7.14 -53.75 13.60
C PRO A 563 7.58 -52.55 12.71
N VAL A 564 7.30 -51.30 13.11
CA VAL A 564 7.60 -50.09 12.31
C VAL A 564 8.23 -49.02 13.21
N ASP A 565 9.26 -48.34 12.71
CA ASP A 565 9.88 -47.21 13.40
C ASP A 565 8.89 -46.08 13.67
N ARG A 566 9.11 -45.37 14.77
CA ARG A 566 8.27 -44.24 15.22
C ARG A 566 9.05 -42.95 15.05
N ILE A 567 8.39 -41.88 14.63
CA ILE A 567 9.03 -40.57 14.48
C ILE A 567 8.24 -39.54 15.28
N TYR A 568 8.97 -38.79 16.11
CA TYR A 568 8.44 -37.65 16.84
C TYR A 568 9.15 -36.37 16.37
N VAL A 569 8.39 -35.28 16.24
CA VAL A 569 8.90 -33.95 15.91
C VAL A 569 8.86 -33.11 17.17
N TYR A 570 10.02 -32.77 17.71
CA TYR A 570 10.13 -31.83 18.82
C TYR A 570 10.21 -30.43 18.24
N LEU A 571 9.37 -29.54 18.75
CA LEU A 571 9.16 -28.22 18.17
C LEU A 571 9.98 -27.16 18.92
N ASP A 572 10.61 -26.24 18.17
CA ASP A 572 11.43 -25.13 18.70
C ASP A 572 12.60 -25.58 19.59
N VAL A 573 13.35 -26.59 19.12
CA VAL A 573 14.55 -27.06 19.80
C VAL A 573 15.73 -26.15 19.43
N PRO A 574 16.45 -25.52 20.37
CA PRO A 574 17.64 -24.74 20.08
C PRO A 574 18.72 -25.55 19.37
N GLU A 575 19.44 -24.91 18.45
CA GLU A 575 20.52 -25.59 17.70
C GLU A 575 21.61 -26.14 18.64
N GLU A 576 21.87 -25.50 19.77
CA GLU A 576 22.79 -26.00 20.80
C GLU A 576 22.37 -27.36 21.37
N THR A 577 21.06 -27.61 21.53
CA THR A 577 20.52 -28.90 22.00
C THR A 577 20.68 -29.97 20.91
N TRP A 578 20.53 -29.60 19.64
CA TRP A 578 20.83 -30.49 18.52
C TRP A 578 22.32 -30.84 18.41
N GLN A 579 23.22 -29.85 18.51
CA GLN A 579 24.67 -30.11 18.52
C GLN A 579 25.07 -30.97 19.73
N GLY A 580 24.50 -30.68 20.90
CA GLY A 580 24.72 -31.48 22.10
C GLY A 580 24.25 -32.93 21.96
N LEU A 581 23.14 -33.18 21.26
CA LEU A 581 22.68 -34.54 20.96
C LEU A 581 23.66 -35.26 20.04
N LYS A 582 24.19 -34.62 19.00
CA LYS A 582 25.17 -35.22 18.07
C LYS A 582 26.51 -35.55 18.73
N GLU A 583 26.95 -34.73 19.68
CA GLU A 583 28.23 -34.91 20.38
C GLU A 583 28.11 -35.84 21.60
N ALA A 584 26.90 -36.26 21.97
CA ALA A 584 26.66 -37.06 23.15
C ALA A 584 27.29 -38.46 23.07
N GLY A 585 28.02 -38.86 24.12
CA GLY A 585 28.52 -40.23 24.26
C GLY A 585 27.43 -41.30 24.41
N SER A 586 26.19 -40.90 24.71
CA SER A 586 24.99 -41.74 24.68
C SER A 586 23.78 -40.91 24.25
N HIS A 587 23.41 -41.03 22.97
CA HIS A 587 22.31 -40.28 22.35
C HIS A 587 20.97 -40.50 23.07
N GLY A 588 20.68 -41.74 23.48
CA GLY A 588 19.45 -42.09 24.19
C GLY A 588 19.36 -41.46 25.58
N SER A 589 20.47 -41.41 26.33
CA SER A 589 20.53 -40.73 27.63
C SER A 589 20.39 -39.21 27.47
N TYR A 590 21.09 -38.63 26.50
CA TYR A 590 21.01 -37.19 26.24
C TYR A 590 19.59 -36.77 25.85
N HIS A 591 18.97 -37.52 24.94
CA HIS A 591 17.57 -37.33 24.57
C HIS A 591 16.65 -37.40 25.79
N HIS A 592 16.83 -38.42 26.63
CA HIS A 592 16.01 -38.57 27.83
C HIS A 592 16.16 -37.39 28.81
N GLU A 593 17.37 -36.88 28.99
CA GLU A 593 17.66 -35.84 30.00
C GLU A 593 17.38 -34.41 29.52
N ASN A 594 17.52 -34.13 28.22
CA ASN A 594 17.54 -32.76 27.70
C ASN A 594 16.47 -32.50 26.63
N ILE A 595 15.72 -33.52 26.18
CA ILE A 595 14.77 -33.38 25.06
C ILE A 595 13.40 -33.97 25.42
N LYS A 596 13.36 -35.21 25.92
CA LYS A 596 12.14 -35.99 26.14
C LYS A 596 11.10 -35.29 27.01
N TRP A 597 11.54 -34.62 28.07
CA TRP A 597 10.65 -34.01 29.07
C TRP A 597 10.42 -32.52 28.84
N ASP A 598 11.36 -31.85 28.16
CA ASP A 598 11.41 -30.39 28.12
C ASP A 598 10.74 -29.78 26.88
N TYR A 599 10.51 -30.59 25.83
CA TYR A 599 9.91 -30.11 24.58
C TYR A 599 8.57 -30.79 24.29
N VAL A 600 7.66 -29.99 23.74
CA VAL A 600 6.41 -30.49 23.14
C VAL A 600 6.70 -31.13 21.79
N TYR A 601 5.87 -32.10 21.42
CA TYR A 601 6.08 -32.87 20.20
C TYR A 601 4.80 -33.20 19.43
N GLU A 602 4.98 -33.40 18.13
CA GLU A 602 4.00 -34.00 17.23
C GLU A 602 4.40 -35.44 16.89
N GLU A 603 3.41 -36.30 16.69
CA GLU A 603 3.65 -37.68 16.25
C GLU A 603 3.39 -37.81 14.74
N LEU A 604 4.33 -38.39 13.99
CA LEU A 604 4.12 -38.61 12.57
C LEU A 604 3.17 -39.79 12.33
N THR A 605 2.14 -39.57 11.52
CA THR A 605 1.21 -40.63 11.11
C THR A 605 1.74 -41.46 9.94
N ASP A 606 2.64 -40.90 9.13
CA ASP A 606 3.37 -41.60 8.07
C ASP A 606 4.87 -41.56 8.35
N THR A 607 5.47 -42.73 8.55
CA THR A 607 6.90 -42.88 8.85
C THR A 607 7.75 -43.29 7.64
N THR A 608 7.15 -43.34 6.44
CA THR A 608 7.81 -43.73 5.20
C THR A 608 8.65 -42.62 4.55
N GLY A 609 8.42 -41.35 4.94
CA GLY A 609 9.06 -40.16 4.35
C GLY A 609 10.44 -39.77 4.87
N TRP A 610 11.15 -40.64 5.62
CA TRP A 610 12.47 -40.29 6.17
C TRP A 610 13.53 -40.15 5.06
N PRO A 611 14.24 -39.00 4.93
CA PRO A 611 15.25 -38.83 3.89
C PRO A 611 16.38 -39.86 4.02
N GLN A 612 16.78 -40.47 2.90
CA GLN A 612 17.85 -41.47 2.91
C GLN A 612 19.20 -40.77 3.07
N ILE A 613 19.90 -41.05 4.17
CA ILE A 613 21.27 -40.57 4.37
C ILE A 613 22.19 -41.35 3.43
N GLY A 614 22.67 -40.70 2.37
CA GLY A 614 23.75 -41.21 1.51
C GLY A 614 23.35 -42.11 0.33
N ALA A 615 22.34 -41.75 -0.46
CA ALA A 615 22.20 -42.30 -1.82
C ALA A 615 23.02 -41.44 -2.80
N SER A 616 24.09 -42.02 -3.34
CA SER A 616 24.77 -41.51 -4.54
C SER A 616 23.75 -41.14 -5.61
N ALA A 617 24.02 -40.05 -6.35
CA ALA A 617 23.23 -39.62 -7.49
C ALA A 617 22.80 -40.81 -8.39
N PRO A 618 21.59 -40.81 -8.95
CA PRO A 618 21.16 -41.86 -9.85
C PRO A 618 22.14 -41.96 -11.03
N THR A 619 22.78 -43.12 -11.19
CA THR A 619 23.57 -43.41 -12.39
C THR A 619 22.65 -43.28 -13.61
N PRO A 620 23.02 -42.53 -14.65
CA PRO A 620 22.20 -42.45 -15.85
C PRO A 620 22.09 -43.86 -16.46
N THR A 621 20.86 -44.30 -16.66
CA THR A 621 20.56 -45.50 -17.44
C THR A 621 20.99 -45.27 -18.88
N ASP A 622 21.92 -46.07 -19.38
CA ASP A 622 22.12 -46.27 -20.81
C ASP A 622 20.84 -46.87 -21.41
N ASP A 623 20.12 -46.08 -22.20
CA ASP A 623 19.45 -46.49 -23.45
C ASP A 623 19.17 -45.26 -24.33
#